data_AF-A0A504WWJ7-F1
#
_entry.id   AF-A0A504WWJ7-F1
#
_cell.length_a   1.000
_cell.length_b   1.000
_cell.length_c   1.000
_cell.angle_alpha   90.00
_cell.angle_beta   90.00
_cell.angle_gamma   90.00
#
_symmetry.space_group_name_H-M   'P 1'
#
loop_
_entity.id
_entity.type
_entity.pdbx_description
1 polymer ?
#
loop_
_entity_poly.entity_id
_entity_poly.type
_entity_poly.pdbx_seq_one_letter_code
_entity_poly.pdbx_strand_id
1 'polypeptide(L)'
;MTIRVMLQAMDQGHLLVNNVDKYVRAGRGVMVYIAFLSDRDSAPITDEALRHAVDVLLQTKIFTHFSPEKMINQPQSLEECPEMDILIVPQASLGGKVKGRSVQFHQLVAKGVGAALYDRFCHFVRVARGVDESRVDANGAPLNEGDAPKAEGWIKYNSRVISGTFGNRQGLRFESEGPFTHMFDI
;
A
#
# COMPACT_ATOMS: atom_id res chain seq x y z
N MET A 1 -2.07 -1.78 -19.91
CA MET A 1 -1.63 -2.32 -18.61
C MET A 1 -2.55 -1.75 -17.54
N THR A 2 -2.69 -2.44 -16.42
CA THR A 2 -3.62 -2.07 -15.34
C THR A 2 -2.88 -2.09 -14.01
N ILE A 3 -3.12 -1.09 -13.18
CA ILE A 3 -2.70 -1.03 -11.79
C ILE A 3 -3.92 -1.44 -10.96
N ARG A 4 -3.93 -2.70 -10.54
CA ARG A 4 -4.99 -3.22 -9.68
C ARG A 4 -4.63 -2.97 -8.23
N VAL A 5 -5.52 -2.30 -7.51
CA VAL A 5 -5.39 -2.08 -6.07
C VAL A 5 -6.57 -2.68 -5.31
N MET A 6 -6.29 -3.29 -4.16
CA MET A 6 -7.29 -3.61 -3.16
C MET A 6 -6.98 -2.78 -1.91
N LEU A 7 -7.93 -1.96 -1.50
CA LEU A 7 -7.76 -0.96 -0.45
C LEU A 7 -8.58 -1.37 0.77
N GLN A 8 -8.00 -1.26 1.97
CA GLN A 8 -8.69 -1.58 3.22
C GLN A 8 -8.45 -0.51 4.28
N ALA A 9 -9.49 -0.21 5.05
CA ALA A 9 -9.42 0.62 6.24
C ALA A 9 -8.57 -0.06 7.32
N MET A 10 -7.43 0.54 7.66
CA MET A 10 -6.46 0.01 8.63
C MET A 10 -6.58 0.76 9.96
N ASP A 11 -6.62 0.03 11.07
CA ASP A 11 -6.37 0.60 12.41
C ASP A 11 -4.93 0.35 12.86
N GLN A 12 -4.42 -0.88 12.70
CA GLN A 12 -3.01 -1.23 12.91
C GLN A 12 -2.53 -2.21 11.84
N GLY A 13 -1.25 -2.10 11.46
CA GLY A 13 -0.62 -3.01 10.51
C GLY A 13 0.81 -3.36 10.91
N HIS A 14 1.17 -4.64 10.80
CA HIS A 14 2.53 -5.14 10.98
C HIS A 14 2.93 -5.95 9.76
N LEU A 15 3.97 -5.53 9.05
CA LEU A 15 4.44 -6.19 7.84
C LEU A 15 5.86 -6.73 8.00
N LEU A 16 6.04 -8.01 7.71
CA LEU A 16 7.34 -8.69 7.74
C LEU A 16 8.19 -8.27 6.54
N VAL A 17 9.40 -7.77 6.78
CA VAL A 17 10.25 -7.19 5.71
C VAL A 17 11.52 -7.97 5.43
N ASN A 18 11.95 -8.88 6.31
CA ASN A 18 13.19 -9.67 6.18
C ASN A 18 12.97 -11.18 5.94
N ASN A 19 11.73 -11.63 5.71
CA ASN A 19 11.31 -13.05 5.64
C ASN A 19 11.44 -13.88 6.94
N VAL A 20 11.98 -13.30 8.01
CA VAL A 20 12.28 -14.00 9.27
C VAL A 20 11.34 -13.50 10.37
N ASP A 21 11.65 -12.35 10.97
CA ASP A 21 11.04 -11.84 12.20
C ASP A 21 10.96 -10.30 12.30
N LYS A 22 11.56 -9.53 11.37
CA LYS A 22 11.53 -8.06 11.41
C LYS A 22 10.21 -7.55 10.85
N TYR A 23 9.39 -6.97 11.72
CA TYR A 23 8.14 -6.30 11.35
C TYR A 23 8.27 -4.78 11.39
N VAL A 24 7.81 -4.11 10.34
CA VAL A 24 7.56 -2.65 10.33
C VAL A 24 6.09 -2.38 10.65
N ARG A 25 5.78 -1.20 11.22
CA ARG A 25 4.45 -0.91 11.76
C ARG A 25 3.82 0.35 11.17
N ALA A 26 2.51 0.28 10.94
CA ALA A 26 1.64 1.39 10.61
C ALA A 26 0.49 1.48 11.63
N GLY A 27 0.07 2.70 11.96
CA GLY A 27 -1.15 2.98 12.70
C GLY A 27 -2.36 3.12 11.79
N ARG A 28 -3.32 3.98 12.19
CA ARG A 28 -4.56 4.20 11.44
C ARG A 28 -4.29 4.76 10.03
N GLY A 29 -5.02 4.24 9.05
CA GLY A 29 -5.06 4.78 7.70
C GLY A 29 -5.50 3.73 6.69
N VAL A 30 -4.73 3.50 5.63
CA VAL A 30 -5.12 2.60 4.53
C VAL A 30 -4.05 1.55 4.26
N MET A 31 -4.46 0.28 4.19
CA MET A 31 -3.64 -0.77 3.62
C MET A 31 -3.96 -0.95 2.13
N VAL A 32 -2.92 -1.03 1.30
CA VAL A 32 -2.99 -1.11 -0.16
C VAL A 32 -2.31 -2.39 -0.61
N TYR A 33 -3.07 -3.34 -1.15
CA TYR A 33 -2.50 -4.41 -1.96
C TYR A 33 -2.43 -3.93 -3.41
N ILE A 34 -1.29 -4.10 -4.05
CA ILE A 34 -1.07 -3.62 -5.43
C ILE A 34 -0.54 -4.71 -6.35
N ALA A 35 -1.06 -4.76 -7.57
CA ALA A 35 -0.58 -5.59 -8.66
C ALA A 35 -0.49 -4.79 -9.97
N PHE A 36 0.53 -5.08 -10.75
CA PHE A 36 0.69 -4.56 -12.10
C PHE A 36 0.35 -5.66 -13.10
N LEU A 37 -0.61 -5.40 -13.97
CA LEU A 37 -1.14 -6.35 -14.93
C LEU A 37 -0.90 -5.86 -16.37
N SER A 38 -0.70 -6.80 -17.28
CA SER A 38 -0.54 -6.53 -18.71
C SER A 38 -1.24 -7.60 -19.52
N ASP A 39 -1.93 -7.17 -20.57
CA ASP A 39 -2.31 -8.04 -21.67
C ASP A 39 -1.22 -7.96 -22.77
N ARG A 40 -1.30 -8.83 -23.79
CA ARG A 40 -0.23 -9.02 -24.80
C ARG A 40 0.12 -7.75 -25.59
N ASP A 41 -0.85 -6.88 -25.84
CA ASP A 41 -0.70 -5.67 -26.67
C ASP A 41 -0.80 -4.38 -25.85
N SER A 42 -0.64 -4.48 -24.53
CA SER A 42 -0.71 -3.31 -23.64
C SER A 42 0.52 -2.43 -23.74
N ALA A 43 0.33 -1.12 -23.94
CA ALA A 43 1.40 -0.14 -23.79
C ALA A 43 1.96 -0.15 -22.34
N PRO A 44 3.27 0.09 -22.16
CA PRO A 44 3.90 0.12 -20.84
C PRO A 44 3.33 1.24 -19.97
N ILE A 45 3.26 1.01 -18.65
CA ILE A 45 2.90 2.04 -17.67
C ILE A 45 4.02 3.09 -17.64
N THR A 46 3.65 4.35 -17.85
CA THR A 46 4.56 5.50 -17.77
C THR A 46 4.58 6.11 -16.36
N ASP A 47 5.56 6.97 -16.08
CA ASP A 47 5.59 7.77 -14.85
C ASP A 47 4.31 8.59 -14.65
N GLU A 48 3.71 9.09 -15.74
CA GLU A 48 2.46 9.85 -15.68
C GLU A 48 1.28 8.98 -15.26
N ALA A 49 1.18 7.76 -15.81
CA ALA A 49 0.15 6.81 -15.40
C ALA A 49 0.32 6.37 -13.93
N LEU A 50 1.56 6.23 -13.45
CA LEU A 50 1.83 5.95 -12.03
C LEU A 50 1.40 7.12 -11.12
N ARG A 51 1.73 8.36 -11.49
CA ARG A 51 1.28 9.54 -10.73
C ARG A 51 -0.23 9.65 -10.70
N HIS A 52 -0.89 9.44 -11.83
CA HIS A 52 -2.34 9.41 -11.89
C HIS A 52 -2.94 8.36 -10.96
N ALA A 53 -2.36 7.16 -10.88
CA ALA A 53 -2.82 6.13 -9.94
C ALA A 53 -2.60 6.52 -8.46
N VAL A 54 -1.53 7.27 -8.16
CA VAL A 54 -1.33 7.86 -6.83
C VAL A 54 -2.39 8.93 -6.55
N ASP A 55 -2.73 9.78 -7.51
CA ASP A 55 -3.78 10.80 -7.35
C ASP A 55 -5.14 10.13 -7.10
N VAL A 56 -5.49 9.07 -7.84
CA VAL A 56 -6.70 8.29 -7.59
C VAL A 56 -6.72 7.73 -6.17
N LEU A 57 -5.61 7.18 -5.69
CA LEU A 57 -5.50 6.66 -4.32
C LEU A 57 -5.68 7.77 -3.27
N LEU A 58 -5.07 8.94 -3.49
CA LEU A 58 -4.98 9.99 -2.47
C LEU A 58 -6.19 10.93 -2.46
N GLN A 59 -6.76 11.26 -3.61
CA GLN A 59 -7.78 12.29 -3.77
C GLN A 59 -9.21 11.74 -3.72
N THR A 60 -9.40 10.46 -4.04
CA THR A 60 -10.72 9.83 -3.98
C THR A 60 -11.20 9.74 -2.53
N LYS A 61 -12.42 10.21 -2.27
CA LYS A 61 -13.08 10.11 -0.96
C LYS A 61 -13.66 8.71 -0.78
N ILE A 62 -12.95 7.84 -0.07
CA ILE A 62 -13.27 6.41 0.03
C ILE A 62 -13.67 6.05 1.47
N PHE A 63 -12.80 6.34 2.44
CA PHE A 63 -12.90 5.78 3.77
C PHE A 63 -13.52 6.76 4.77
N THR A 64 -14.23 6.23 5.76
CA THR A 64 -14.98 7.00 6.76
C THR A 64 -14.35 6.94 8.16
N HIS A 65 -13.25 6.20 8.34
CA HIS A 65 -12.70 5.88 9.66
C HIS A 65 -11.51 6.76 10.10
N PHE A 66 -11.07 7.70 9.26
CA PHE A 66 -9.88 8.52 9.55
C PHE A 66 -10.07 9.45 10.75
N SER A 67 -11.25 10.09 10.85
CA SER A 67 -11.59 11.09 11.86
C SER A 67 -12.71 10.60 12.79
N PRO A 68 -12.43 9.72 13.76
CA PRO A 68 -13.44 9.19 14.68
C PRO A 68 -14.12 10.28 15.55
N GLU A 69 -13.50 11.46 15.67
CA GLU A 69 -14.04 12.62 16.38
C GLU A 69 -15.20 13.33 15.65
N LYS A 70 -15.43 13.03 14.35
CA LYS A 70 -16.51 13.67 13.59
C LYS A 70 -17.89 13.14 14.01
N MET A 71 -18.81 14.06 14.27
CA MET A 71 -20.20 13.72 14.64
C MET A 71 -20.96 12.99 13.51
N ILE A 72 -20.68 13.34 12.25
CA ILE A 72 -21.23 12.68 11.07
C ILE A 72 -20.05 12.23 10.21
N ASN A 73 -19.86 10.91 10.12
CA ASN A 73 -18.82 10.33 9.30
C ASN A 73 -19.22 10.35 7.83
N GLN A 74 -18.36 10.92 6.99
CA GLN A 74 -18.49 10.97 5.54
C GLN A 74 -17.21 10.39 4.91
N PRO A 75 -17.26 9.89 3.66
CA PRO A 75 -16.05 9.46 2.97
C PRO A 75 -15.06 10.62 2.87
N GLN A 76 -13.80 10.33 3.21
CA GLN A 76 -12.68 11.25 3.22
C GLN A 76 -11.61 10.75 2.27
N SER A 77 -10.86 11.68 1.70
CA SER A 77 -9.68 11.37 0.91
C SER A 77 -8.46 11.25 1.84
N LEU A 78 -7.44 10.52 1.39
CA LEU A 78 -6.17 10.51 2.11
C LEU A 78 -5.51 11.90 2.06
N GLU A 79 -5.69 12.66 0.98
CA GLU A 79 -5.17 14.02 0.81
C GLU A 79 -5.70 15.00 1.87
N GLU A 80 -7.00 14.95 2.20
CA GLU A 80 -7.56 15.79 3.28
C GLU A 80 -7.21 15.28 4.70
N CYS A 81 -6.59 14.10 4.82
CA CYS A 81 -6.13 13.49 6.07
C CYS A 81 -4.63 13.12 5.99
N PRO A 82 -3.72 14.12 5.96
CA PRO A 82 -2.30 13.92 5.70
C PRO A 82 -1.58 13.09 6.78
N GLU A 83 -2.11 13.04 8.00
CA GLU A 83 -1.51 12.29 9.10
C GLU A 83 -1.74 10.78 9.03
N MET A 84 -2.69 10.30 8.21
CA MET A 84 -2.98 8.87 8.09
C MET A 84 -1.79 8.10 7.52
N ASP A 85 -1.58 6.89 8.05
CA ASP A 85 -0.55 5.99 7.56
C ASP A 85 -1.04 5.22 6.32
N ILE A 86 -0.12 4.89 5.43
CA ILE A 86 -0.37 4.05 4.25
C ILE A 86 0.55 2.82 4.34
N LEU A 87 -0.01 1.62 4.27
CA LEU A 87 0.72 0.34 4.25
C LEU A 87 0.58 -0.34 2.88
N ILE A 88 1.64 -0.33 2.08
CA ILE A 88 1.64 -0.84 0.70
C ILE A 88 2.27 -2.24 0.66
N VAL A 89 1.51 -3.24 0.22
CA VAL A 89 1.96 -4.62 0.11
C VAL A 89 1.94 -5.07 -1.36
N PRO A 90 3.07 -5.53 -1.93
CA PRO A 90 3.08 -6.06 -3.29
C PRO A 90 2.32 -7.40 -3.32
N GLN A 91 1.22 -7.46 -4.07
CA GLN A 91 0.35 -8.62 -4.14
C GLN A 91 -0.01 -8.95 -5.59
N ALA A 92 0.99 -9.36 -6.39
CA ALA A 92 0.83 -9.67 -7.81
C ALA A 92 -0.25 -10.74 -8.08
N SER A 93 -0.54 -11.60 -7.09
CA SER A 93 -1.56 -12.65 -7.19
C SER A 93 -2.99 -12.13 -7.42
N LEU A 94 -3.26 -10.82 -7.23
CA LEU A 94 -4.53 -10.18 -7.59
C LEU A 94 -4.88 -10.30 -9.09
N GLY A 95 -3.89 -10.59 -9.94
CA GLY A 95 -4.09 -10.89 -11.36
C GLY A 95 -4.43 -12.34 -11.69
N GLY A 96 -4.47 -13.22 -10.67
CA GLY A 96 -4.78 -14.63 -10.86
C GLY A 96 -6.20 -14.83 -11.38
N LYS A 97 -6.33 -15.70 -12.39
CA LYS A 97 -7.63 -16.12 -12.93
C LYS A 97 -7.80 -17.62 -12.81
N VAL A 98 -9.02 -18.08 -12.54
CA VAL A 98 -9.36 -19.50 -12.49
C VAL A 98 -9.15 -20.14 -13.87
N LYS A 99 -8.50 -21.31 -13.91
CA LYS A 99 -8.33 -22.15 -15.10
C LYS A 99 -8.54 -23.61 -14.70
N GLY A 100 -9.74 -24.13 -14.97
CA GLY A 100 -10.16 -25.46 -14.49
C GLY A 100 -10.15 -25.50 -12.96
N ARG A 101 -9.31 -26.36 -12.37
CA ARG A 101 -9.10 -26.49 -10.92
C ARG A 101 -7.79 -25.84 -10.44
N SER A 102 -7.21 -24.96 -11.25
CA SER A 102 -5.96 -24.25 -10.97
C SER A 102 -6.14 -22.74 -11.14
N VAL A 103 -5.10 -21.97 -10.80
CA VAL A 103 -5.02 -20.53 -11.06
C VAL A 103 -3.91 -20.28 -12.07
N GLN A 104 -4.16 -19.42 -13.05
CA GLN A 104 -3.18 -18.97 -14.02
C GLN A 104 -2.88 -17.48 -13.85
N PHE A 105 -1.64 -17.10 -14.12
CA PHE A 105 -1.09 -15.76 -13.85
C PHE A 105 -0.56 -15.07 -15.11
N HIS A 106 -1.11 -15.38 -16.29
CA HIS A 106 -0.62 -14.84 -17.57
C HIS A 106 -0.76 -13.32 -17.70
N GLN A 107 -1.56 -12.68 -16.85
CA GLN A 107 -1.72 -11.22 -16.84
C GLN A 107 -0.67 -10.51 -15.98
N LEU A 108 0.13 -11.23 -15.20
CA LEU A 108 1.16 -10.58 -14.38
C LEU A 108 2.27 -10.07 -15.28
N VAL A 109 2.76 -8.87 -14.98
CA VAL A 109 3.98 -8.35 -15.59
C VAL A 109 5.20 -9.21 -15.22
N ALA A 110 6.24 -9.14 -16.05
CA ALA A 110 7.52 -9.76 -15.73
C ALA A 110 8.08 -9.21 -14.41
N LYS A 111 8.80 -10.05 -13.65
CA LYS A 111 9.30 -9.72 -12.30
C LYS A 111 10.11 -8.42 -12.26
N GLY A 112 11.00 -8.19 -13.22
CA GLY A 112 11.81 -6.96 -13.30
C GLY A 112 10.97 -5.71 -13.55
N VAL A 113 9.95 -5.81 -14.40
CA VAL A 113 9.00 -4.72 -14.66
C VAL A 113 8.18 -4.43 -13.41
N GLY A 114 7.65 -5.47 -12.76
CA GLY A 114 6.88 -5.32 -11.53
C GLY A 114 7.68 -4.70 -10.38
N ALA A 115 8.96 -5.06 -10.24
CA ALA A 115 9.85 -4.47 -9.25
C ALA A 115 10.04 -2.97 -9.48
N ALA A 116 10.34 -2.57 -10.72
CA ALA A 116 10.56 -1.16 -11.07
C ALA A 116 9.28 -0.32 -10.88
N LEU A 117 8.12 -0.82 -11.31
CA LEU A 117 6.85 -0.13 -11.13
C LEU A 117 6.45 -0.03 -9.65
N TYR A 118 6.67 -1.08 -8.86
CA TYR A 118 6.38 -1.08 -7.43
C TYR A 118 7.24 -0.06 -6.68
N ASP A 119 8.54 -0.06 -6.92
CA ASP A 119 9.48 0.89 -6.33
C ASP A 119 9.10 2.34 -6.69
N ARG A 120 8.84 2.60 -7.97
CA ARG A 120 8.46 3.92 -8.47
C ARG A 120 7.11 4.39 -7.92
N PHE A 121 6.14 3.50 -7.81
CA PHE A 121 4.84 3.80 -7.17
C PHE A 121 5.03 4.20 -5.70
N CYS A 122 5.78 3.40 -4.92
CA CYS A 122 6.05 3.70 -3.51
C CYS A 122 6.75 5.05 -3.33
N HIS A 123 7.73 5.36 -4.19
CA HIS A 123 8.40 6.66 -4.20
C HIS A 123 7.40 7.82 -4.46
N PHE A 124 6.53 7.71 -5.47
CA PHE A 124 5.54 8.77 -5.71
C PHE A 124 4.55 8.95 -4.56
N VAL A 125 4.15 7.88 -3.87
CA VAL A 125 3.33 8.00 -2.66
C VAL A 125 4.12 8.71 -1.55
N ARG A 126 5.39 8.36 -1.31
CA ARG A 126 6.24 9.03 -0.31
C ARG A 126 6.37 10.52 -0.57
N VAL A 127 6.64 10.91 -1.82
CA VAL A 127 6.72 12.31 -2.24
C VAL A 127 5.41 13.03 -2.00
N ALA A 128 4.27 12.46 -2.42
CA ALA A 128 2.96 13.08 -2.24
C ALA A 128 2.54 13.19 -0.76
N ARG A 129 3.06 12.33 0.12
CA ARG A 129 2.83 12.35 1.56
C ARG A 129 3.85 13.18 2.35
N GLY A 130 4.81 13.80 1.68
CA GLY A 130 5.84 14.62 2.33
C GLY A 130 6.79 13.82 3.22
N VAL A 131 7.02 12.54 2.91
CA VAL A 131 7.97 11.70 3.65
C VAL A 131 9.39 12.19 3.40
N ASP A 132 10.15 12.41 4.47
CA ASP A 132 11.59 12.67 4.39
C ASP A 132 12.34 11.37 4.09
N GLU A 133 12.58 11.12 2.80
CA GLU A 133 13.27 9.91 2.31
C GLU A 133 14.72 9.78 2.83
N SER A 134 15.31 10.84 3.40
CA SER A 134 16.64 10.76 4.04
C SER A 134 16.62 10.15 5.44
N ARG A 135 15.43 10.01 6.05
CA ARG A 135 15.25 9.53 7.43
C ARG A 135 14.61 8.15 7.53
N VAL A 136 14.17 7.58 6.41
CA VAL A 136 13.51 6.28 6.36
C VAL A 136 14.32 5.26 5.56
N ASP A 137 14.16 3.99 5.90
CA ASP A 137 14.74 2.87 5.18
C ASP A 137 13.93 2.50 3.93
N ALA A 138 14.34 1.42 3.24
CA ALA A 138 13.67 0.94 2.04
C ALA A 138 12.18 0.59 2.24
N ASN A 139 11.77 0.30 3.47
CA ASN A 139 10.40 -0.05 3.84
C ASN A 139 9.61 1.15 4.39
N GLY A 140 10.20 2.35 4.42
CA GLY A 140 9.57 3.55 4.96
C GLY A 140 9.56 3.62 6.50
N ALA A 141 10.27 2.70 7.17
CA ALA A 141 10.46 2.74 8.62
C ALA A 141 11.66 3.65 8.97
N PRO A 142 11.78 4.17 10.20
CA PRO A 142 12.92 4.99 10.59
C PRO A 142 14.27 4.28 10.39
N LEU A 143 15.29 4.99 9.89
CA LEU A 143 16.65 4.45 9.74
C LEU A 143 17.28 4.05 11.08
N ASN A 144 17.01 4.83 12.12
CA ASN A 144 17.45 4.53 13.47
C ASN A 144 16.41 3.63 14.16
N GLU A 145 16.79 2.42 14.58
CA GLU A 145 15.87 1.49 15.22
C GLU A 145 15.31 2.02 16.55
N GLY A 146 16.02 2.93 17.24
CA GLY A 146 15.54 3.59 18.45
C GLY A 146 14.35 4.55 18.21
N ASP A 147 14.19 5.05 16.99
CA ASP A 147 13.06 5.89 16.59
C ASP A 147 11.87 5.04 16.09
N ALA A 148 12.07 3.72 15.94
CA ALA A 148 11.01 2.83 15.51
C ALA A 148 9.91 2.73 16.60
N PRO A 149 8.63 2.63 16.20
CA PRO A 149 7.56 2.41 17.17
C PRO A 149 7.79 1.13 17.96
N LYS A 150 7.33 1.11 19.22
CA LYS A 150 7.29 -0.11 20.04
C LYS A 150 6.73 -1.29 19.24
N ALA A 151 7.25 -2.50 19.45
CA ALA A 151 6.87 -3.68 18.66
C ALA A 151 5.40 -4.11 18.86
N GLU A 152 4.86 -3.90 20.06
CA GLU A 152 3.54 -4.38 20.46
C GLU A 152 2.66 -3.27 21.06
N GLY A 153 1.35 -3.51 21.07
CA GLY A 153 0.33 -2.57 21.53
C GLY A 153 0.06 -1.43 20.54
N TRP A 154 -1.01 -0.69 20.78
CA TRP A 154 -1.50 0.35 19.87
C TRP A 154 -0.48 1.47 19.67
N ILE A 155 -0.32 1.91 18.42
CA ILE A 155 0.47 3.08 18.02
C ILE A 155 -0.39 4.08 17.23
N LYS A 156 -0.12 5.37 17.44
CA LYS A 156 -0.73 6.44 16.64
C LYS A 156 -0.16 6.41 15.21
N TYR A 157 -1.01 6.80 14.26
CA TYR A 157 -0.60 7.20 12.92
C TYR A 157 0.39 8.38 12.97
N ASN A 158 1.26 8.50 11.97
CA ASN A 158 2.29 9.54 11.92
C ASN A 158 2.74 9.86 10.48
N SER A 159 1.78 9.99 9.56
CA SER A 159 2.03 10.31 8.14
C SER A 159 2.96 9.31 7.44
N ARG A 160 2.94 8.04 7.85
CA ARG A 160 3.90 7.05 7.34
C ARG A 160 3.48 6.50 5.99
N VAL A 161 4.47 6.19 5.16
CA VAL A 161 4.29 5.36 3.96
C VAL A 161 5.16 4.14 4.11
N ILE A 162 4.58 3.07 4.66
CA ILE A 162 5.24 1.80 4.89
C ILE A 162 5.05 0.89 3.68
N SER A 163 6.11 0.25 3.21
CA SER A 163 6.08 -0.60 2.01
C SER A 163 6.80 -1.93 2.22
N GLY A 164 6.18 -3.02 1.76
CA GLY A 164 6.77 -4.35 1.80
C GLY A 164 8.00 -4.50 0.91
N THR A 165 8.93 -5.36 1.30
CA THR A 165 10.08 -5.69 0.45
C THR A 165 9.60 -6.51 -0.74
N PHE A 166 9.81 -6.00 -1.96
CA PHE A 166 9.35 -6.67 -3.17
C PHE A 166 9.97 -8.06 -3.33
N GLY A 167 9.13 -9.06 -3.63
CA GLY A 167 9.55 -10.46 -3.80
C GLY A 167 9.72 -11.25 -2.50
N ASN A 168 9.63 -10.61 -1.33
CA ASN A 168 9.59 -11.32 -0.05
C ASN A 168 8.20 -11.93 0.22
N ARG A 169 8.15 -12.85 1.18
CA ARG A 169 6.90 -13.30 1.79
C ARG A 169 6.34 -12.17 2.65
N GLN A 170 5.14 -11.72 2.32
CA GLN A 170 4.46 -10.60 2.98
C GLN A 170 3.72 -11.08 4.23
N GLY A 171 4.46 -11.47 5.27
CA GLY A 171 3.86 -11.84 6.57
C GLY A 171 3.14 -10.64 7.18
N LEU A 172 1.87 -10.79 7.57
CA LEU A 172 1.02 -9.66 7.92
C LEU A 172 0.22 -9.94 9.21
N ARG A 173 0.20 -8.95 10.11
CA ARG A 173 -0.86 -8.79 11.13
C ARG A 173 -1.63 -7.52 10.80
N PHE A 174 -2.95 -7.61 10.74
CA PHE A 174 -3.82 -6.53 10.30
C PHE A 174 -5.02 -6.43 11.22
N GLU A 175 -5.26 -5.23 11.74
CA GLU A 175 -6.38 -4.90 12.60
C GLU A 175 -7.21 -3.78 11.94
N SER A 176 -8.53 -3.92 12.01
CA SER A 176 -9.48 -3.01 11.36
C SER A 176 -10.81 -3.05 12.09
N GLU A 177 -11.42 -1.88 12.27
CA GLU A 177 -12.78 -1.71 12.80
C GLU A 177 -13.87 -2.03 11.76
N GLY A 178 -13.47 -2.40 10.54
CA GLY A 178 -14.35 -2.62 9.40
C GLY A 178 -13.56 -2.37 8.12
N PRO A 179 -13.07 -3.41 7.42
CA PRO A 179 -12.10 -3.22 6.35
C PRO A 179 -12.57 -2.35 5.19
N PHE A 180 -13.89 -2.24 5.00
CA PHE A 180 -14.54 -1.50 3.91
C PHE A 180 -13.78 -1.64 2.59
N THR A 181 -13.57 -2.90 2.19
CA THR A 181 -12.65 -3.24 1.11
C THR A 181 -13.13 -2.68 -0.22
N HIS A 182 -12.26 -1.97 -0.92
CA HIS A 182 -12.48 -1.51 -2.29
C HIS A 182 -11.50 -2.18 -3.24
N MET A 183 -11.90 -2.35 -4.50
CA MET A 183 -11.05 -2.87 -5.56
C MET A 183 -11.17 -1.95 -6.77
N PHE A 184 -10.03 -1.41 -7.22
CA PHE A 184 -9.96 -0.57 -8.41
C PHE A 184 -8.98 -1.16 -9.42
N ASP A 185 -9.40 -1.13 -10.68
CA ASP A 185 -8.53 -1.29 -11.83
C ASP A 185 -8.28 0.12 -12.40
N ILE A 186 -7.05 0.59 -12.27
CA ILE A 186 -6.59 1.90 -12.74
C ILE A 186 -5.77 1.73 -14.01
#